data_AF-A0A1Q3DIH6-F1
#
_entry.id   AF-A0A1Q3DIH6-F1
#
_cell.length_a   1.000
_cell.length_b   1.000
_cell.length_c   1.000
_cell.angle_alpha   90.00
_cell.angle_beta   90.00
_cell.angle_gamma   90.00
#
_symmetry.space_group_name_H-M   'P 1'
#
loop_
_entity.id
_entity.type
_entity.pdbx_description
1 polymer ?
#
loop_
_entity_poly.entity_id
_entity_poly.type
_entity_poly.pdbx_seq_one_letter_code
_entity_poly.pdbx_strand_id
1 'polypeptide(L)'
;DSSKSDKEEKKVICYKCNKPGHIRPDCPKYKKNKDKKKAMIATWSNGDDSSSDEDENEEIANIAFMAVEDDNDVCSSSLSYNDLLSEYNEFIDVLNDLNKEYQNLKK
;
A
#
# COMPACT_ATOMS: atom_id res chain seq x y z
N ASP A 1 -12.20 -13.06 42.11
CA ASP A 1 -12.60 -11.94 41.25
C ASP A 1 -11.55 -10.85 41.17
N SER A 2 -11.36 -10.17 40.03
CA SER A 2 -12.01 -10.40 38.73
C SER A 2 -11.06 -9.99 37.61
N SER A 3 -11.01 -10.79 36.54
CA SER A 3 -10.21 -10.53 35.35
C SER A 3 -10.69 -9.27 34.61
N LYS A 4 -9.77 -8.36 34.30
CA LYS A 4 -9.97 -7.38 33.23
C LYS A 4 -8.90 -7.61 32.17
N SER A 5 -9.28 -8.37 31.15
CA SER A 5 -8.54 -8.39 29.90
C SER A 5 -8.92 -7.12 29.15
N ASP A 6 -8.01 -6.14 29.11
CA ASP A 6 -8.14 -4.97 28.25
C ASP A 6 -7.96 -5.42 26.80
N LYS A 7 -9.05 -5.97 26.23
CA LYS A 7 -9.19 -6.19 24.80
C LYS A 7 -9.32 -4.81 24.19
N GLU A 8 -8.16 -4.26 23.81
CA GLU A 8 -8.07 -3.06 23.01
C GLU A 8 -8.64 -3.36 21.63
N GLU A 9 -9.97 -3.28 21.53
CA GLU A 9 -10.70 -3.34 20.26
C GLU A 9 -10.14 -2.23 19.38
N LYS A 10 -9.30 -2.60 18.42
CA LYS A 10 -8.64 -1.68 17.49
C LYS A 10 -9.70 -0.95 16.68
N LYS A 11 -10.15 0.20 17.20
CA LYS A 11 -11.20 1.02 16.62
C LYS A 11 -10.77 1.40 15.21
N VAL A 12 -11.54 0.96 14.23
CA VAL A 12 -11.27 1.23 12.82
C VAL A 12 -11.37 2.75 12.59
N ILE A 13 -10.23 3.41 12.38
CA ILE A 13 -10.14 4.86 12.17
C ILE A 13 -9.85 5.16 10.70
N CYS A 14 -10.56 6.14 10.15
CA CYS A 14 -10.38 6.54 8.76
C CYS A 14 -9.20 7.51 8.59
N TYR A 15 -8.13 7.06 7.92
CA TYR A 15 -6.97 7.87 7.56
C TYR A 15 -7.24 9.15 6.73
N LYS A 16 -8.46 9.37 6.22
CA LYS A 16 -8.84 10.61 5.47
C LYS A 16 -9.56 11.65 6.34
N CYS A 17 -10.15 11.27 7.48
CA CYS A 17 -10.95 12.18 8.29
C CYS A 17 -10.80 12.01 9.80
N ASN A 18 -9.95 11.08 10.23
CA ASN A 18 -9.61 10.71 11.60
C ASN A 18 -10.83 10.40 12.49
N LYS A 19 -11.96 10.02 11.88
CA LYS A 19 -13.16 9.54 12.59
C LYS A 19 -13.15 8.01 12.67
N PRO A 20 -13.56 7.43 13.81
CA PRO A 20 -13.74 5.99 13.94
C PRO A 20 -14.95 5.48 13.13
N GLY A 21 -15.06 4.15 13.05
CA GLY A 21 -16.21 3.43 12.47
C GLY A 21 -16.12 3.14 10.97
N HIS A 22 -15.05 3.52 10.28
CA HIS A 22 -14.87 3.21 8.85
C HIS A 22 -13.40 3.33 8.41
N ILE A 23 -13.03 2.59 7.35
CA ILE A 23 -11.74 2.72 6.67
C ILE A 23 -11.79 3.78 5.55
N ARG A 24 -10.61 4.16 5.02
CA ARG A 24 -10.44 5.16 3.94
C ARG A 24 -11.41 5.02 2.74
N PRO A 25 -11.63 3.82 2.12
CA PRO A 25 -12.54 3.70 0.97
C PRO A 25 -14.01 3.98 1.32
N ASP A 26 -14.45 3.72 2.55
CA ASP A 26 -15.81 3.97 3.00
C ASP A 26 -16.08 5.39 3.46
N CYS A 27 -15.05 6.25 3.44
CA CYS A 27 -15.19 7.62 3.91
C CYS A 27 -16.26 8.38 3.09
N PRO A 28 -17.25 9.03 3.74
CA PRO A 28 -18.20 9.89 3.05
C PRO A 28 -17.50 11.05 2.30
N LYS A 29 -16.33 11.49 2.77
CA LYS A 29 -15.45 12.45 2.07
C LYS A 29 -14.67 11.86 0.88
N TYR A 30 -14.75 10.56 0.64
CA TYR A 30 -14.13 9.87 -0.50
C TYR A 30 -15.18 9.51 -1.58
N LYS A 31 -16.39 9.10 -1.17
CA LYS A 31 -17.48 8.74 -2.10
C LYS A 31 -17.95 9.89 -3.01
N LYS A 32 -17.83 11.15 -2.58
CA LYS A 32 -18.20 12.35 -3.38
C LYS A 32 -17.45 12.53 -4.72
N ASN A 33 -16.40 11.73 -4.98
CA ASN A 33 -15.57 11.85 -6.19
C ASN A 33 -15.69 10.66 -7.15
N LYS A 34 -16.65 9.73 -6.96
CA LYS A 34 -16.78 8.52 -7.81
C LYS A 34 -18.03 8.44 -8.70
N ASP A 35 -18.96 9.38 -8.61
CA ASP A 35 -20.24 9.31 -9.34
C ASP A 35 -20.26 10.11 -10.67
N LYS A 36 -19.08 10.29 -11.30
CA LYS A 36 -18.96 10.78 -12.69
C LYS A 36 -17.74 10.20 -13.42
N LYS A 37 -17.74 8.89 -13.70
CA LYS A 37 -17.17 8.33 -14.94
C LYS A 37 -17.84 6.99 -15.25
N LYS A 38 -18.40 6.92 -16.45
CA LYS A 38 -19.28 5.86 -16.97
C LYS A 38 -18.58 4.49 -16.89
N ALA A 39 -19.38 3.43 -16.74
CA ALA A 39 -18.89 2.06 -16.82
C ALA A 39 -18.38 1.75 -18.23
N MET A 40 -17.06 1.83 -18.44
CA MET A 40 -16.39 1.36 -19.66
C MET A 40 -14.87 1.26 -19.43
N ILE A 41 -14.39 0.10 -18.94
CA ILE A 41 -13.26 -0.67 -19.49
C ILE A 41 -13.50 -2.13 -19.05
N ALA A 42 -14.18 -2.90 -19.89
CA ALA A 42 -14.37 -4.34 -19.73
C ALA A 42 -14.23 -5.05 -21.09
N THR A 43 -13.21 -4.65 -21.84
CA THR A 43 -12.91 -5.17 -23.18
C THR A 43 -11.39 -5.18 -23.42
N TRP A 44 -10.74 -6.30 -23.08
CA TRP A 44 -9.68 -6.80 -23.94
C TRP A 44 -10.35 -7.34 -25.21
N SER A 45 -10.71 -6.45 -26.12
CA SER A 45 -11.10 -6.80 -27.47
C SER A 45 -10.75 -5.64 -28.40
N ASN A 46 -10.01 -5.97 -29.44
CA ASN A 46 -9.48 -5.03 -30.43
C ASN A 46 -10.63 -4.59 -31.36
N GLY A 47 -10.92 -3.30 -31.40
CA GLY A 47 -11.89 -2.71 -32.31
C GLY A 47 -11.62 -1.22 -32.45
N ASP A 48 -11.27 -0.81 -33.65
CA ASP A 48 -10.91 0.55 -34.02
C ASP A 48 -12.15 1.45 -34.13
N ASP A 49 -12.16 2.55 -33.37
CA ASP A 49 -13.04 3.68 -33.63
C ASP A 49 -12.22 4.97 -33.54
N SER A 50 -12.14 5.67 -34.68
CA SER A 50 -11.36 6.89 -34.84
C SER A 50 -12.29 8.08 -34.70
N SER A 51 -12.23 8.74 -33.54
CA SER A 51 -12.79 10.09 -33.38
C SER A 51 -11.70 11.01 -32.87
N SER A 52 -11.26 11.89 -33.77
CA SER A 52 -10.42 13.05 -33.44
C SER A 52 -11.20 14.00 -32.53
N ASP A 53 -10.51 14.56 -31.53
CA ASP A 53 -10.76 15.90 -31.02
C ASP A 53 -9.41 16.44 -30.50
N GLU A 54 -8.94 17.50 -31.13
CA GLU A 54 -7.69 18.19 -30.81
C GLU A 54 -7.94 19.18 -29.65
N ASP A 55 -7.43 18.88 -28.46
CA ASP A 55 -7.34 19.85 -27.37
C ASP A 55 -5.87 19.99 -26.94
N GLU A 56 -5.21 21.00 -27.51
CA GLU A 56 -3.82 21.36 -27.22
C GLU A 56 -3.69 21.92 -25.79
N ASN A 57 -3.60 21.02 -24.81
CA ASN A 57 -3.05 21.31 -23.49
C ASN A 57 -2.54 20.03 -22.84
N GLU A 58 -1.37 19.55 -23.30
CA GLU A 58 -0.56 18.64 -22.50
C GLU A 58 0.01 19.42 -21.31
N GLU A 59 -0.82 19.65 -20.28
CA GLU A 59 -0.44 20.27 -19.02
C GLU A 59 0.54 19.33 -18.28
N ILE A 60 1.82 19.42 -18.64
CA ILE A 60 2.91 18.75 -17.91
C ILE A 60 2.97 19.36 -16.51
N ALA A 61 2.28 18.70 -15.57
CA ALA A 61 2.30 19.04 -14.16
C ALA A 61 3.68 18.76 -13.57
N ASN A 62 4.57 19.75 -13.66
CA ASN A 62 5.89 19.72 -13.01
C ASN A 62 5.72 19.52 -11.50
N ILE A 63 6.09 18.34 -11.00
CA ILE A 63 6.03 17.99 -9.58
C ILE A 63 7.12 18.76 -8.83
N ALA A 64 6.77 19.97 -8.38
CA ALA A 64 7.63 20.78 -7.53
C ALA A 64 7.73 20.17 -6.12
N PHE A 65 8.78 19.40 -5.86
CA PHE A 65 9.11 18.85 -4.55
C PHE A 65 9.70 19.94 -3.63
N MET A 66 8.85 20.74 -2.99
CA MET A 66 9.25 21.80 -2.06
C MET A 66 8.31 21.85 -0.84
N ALA A 67 8.67 21.10 0.21
CA ALA A 67 8.49 21.42 1.64
C ALA A 67 8.73 20.16 2.48
N VAL A 68 9.92 20.07 3.10
CA VAL A 68 10.15 19.21 4.28
C VAL A 68 9.92 20.06 5.50
N GLU A 69 9.02 19.64 6.39
CA GLU A 69 8.95 19.98 7.83
C GLU A 69 7.68 19.33 8.40
N ASP A 70 7.83 18.13 8.95
CA ASP A 70 6.94 17.58 9.98
C ASP A 70 7.84 16.85 10.97
N ASP A 71 8.13 17.50 12.11
CA ASP A 71 8.95 16.97 13.21
C ASP A 71 8.21 15.87 13.99
N ASN A 72 7.52 14.99 13.27
CA ASN A 72 7.03 13.73 13.79
C ASN A 72 8.21 12.75 13.87
N ASP A 73 9.08 12.97 14.87
CA ASP A 73 10.12 12.03 15.32
C ASP A 73 9.50 10.81 16.04
N VAL A 74 8.47 10.24 15.40
CA VAL A 74 8.23 8.82 15.49
C VAL A 74 9.33 8.20 14.65
N CYS A 75 10.46 7.92 15.31
CA CYS A 75 11.35 6.85 14.93
C CYS A 75 10.59 5.52 15.07
N SER A 76 9.65 5.32 14.14
CA SER A 76 9.30 4.01 13.65
C SER A 76 10.62 3.42 13.21
N SER A 77 11.15 2.48 13.99
CA SER A 77 12.33 1.70 13.65
C SER A 77 11.97 0.75 12.51
N SER A 78 11.57 1.30 11.37
CA SER A 78 11.73 0.69 10.07
C SER A 78 13.22 0.46 9.94
N LEU A 79 13.62 -0.80 10.15
CA LEU A 79 14.92 -1.33 9.79
C LEU A 79 15.38 -0.66 8.50
N SER A 80 16.63 -0.17 8.48
CA SER A 80 17.20 0.35 7.25
C SER A 80 17.08 -0.73 6.19
N TYR A 81 17.00 -0.33 4.91
CA TYR A 81 17.01 -1.30 3.82
C TYR A 81 18.20 -2.28 3.94
N ASN A 82 19.33 -1.81 4.47
CA ASN A 82 20.51 -2.62 4.74
C ASN A 82 20.30 -3.64 5.87
N ASP A 83 19.58 -3.27 6.93
CA ASP A 83 19.33 -4.15 8.08
C ASP A 83 18.33 -5.25 7.68
N LEU A 84 17.25 -4.88 6.99
CA LEU A 84 16.28 -5.81 6.41
C LEU A 84 16.93 -6.77 5.39
N LEU A 85 17.85 -6.24 4.57
CA LEU A 85 18.63 -7.06 3.63
C LEU A 85 19.56 -8.03 4.36
N SER A 86 20.12 -7.65 5.52
CA SER A 86 20.96 -8.54 6.33
C SER A 86 20.15 -9.72 6.91
N GLU A 87 18.97 -9.45 7.47
CA GLU A 87 18.05 -10.49 7.97
C GLU A 87 17.59 -11.44 6.85
N TYR A 88 17.30 -10.89 5.66
CA TYR A 88 16.92 -11.70 4.49
C TYR A 88 18.05 -12.65 4.04
N ASN A 89 19.31 -12.18 4.03
CA ASN A 89 20.44 -13.01 3.64
C ASN A 89 20.68 -14.15 4.65
N GLU A 90 20.61 -13.87 5.95
CA GLU A 90 20.73 -14.90 7.01
C GLU A 90 19.65 -15.99 6.85
N PHE A 91 18.41 -15.59 6.55
CA PHE A 91 17.32 -16.53 6.29
C PHE A 91 17.56 -17.41 5.06
N ILE A 92 18.15 -16.87 3.98
CA ILE A 92 18.50 -17.62 2.78
C ILE A 92 19.60 -18.66 3.07
N ASP A 93 20.60 -18.33 3.89
CA ASP A 93 21.66 -19.26 4.27
C ASP A 93 21.10 -20.47 5.05
N VAL A 94 20.23 -20.23 6.04
CA VAL A 94 19.55 -21.30 6.79
C VAL A 94 18.70 -22.19 5.88
N LEU A 95 17.98 -21.61 4.91
CA LEU A 95 17.21 -22.39 3.93
C LEU A 95 18.10 -23.26 3.03
N ASN A 96 19.27 -22.75 2.64
CA ASN A 96 20.22 -23.48 1.80
C ASN A 96 20.80 -24.69 2.56
N ASP A 97 21.20 -24.52 3.81
CA ASP A 97 21.68 -25.60 4.66
C ASP A 97 20.59 -26.65 4.94
N LEU A 98 19.36 -26.23 5.26
CA LEU A 98 18.24 -27.15 5.46
C LEU A 98 17.92 -27.95 4.18
N ASN A 99 17.96 -27.32 3.01
CA ASN A 99 17.77 -28.02 1.73
C ASN A 99 18.90 -29.03 1.48
N LYS A 100 20.15 -28.69 1.81
CA LYS A 100 21.30 -29.59 1.69
C LYS A 100 21.16 -30.82 2.61
N GLU A 101 20.72 -30.65 3.84
CA GLU A 101 20.37 -31.75 4.74
C GLU A 101 19.24 -32.61 4.18
N TYR A 102 18.18 -31.99 3.68
CA TYR A 102 17.07 -32.70 3.02
C TYR A 102 17.53 -33.53 1.81
N GLN A 103 18.40 -33.00 0.93
CA GLN A 103 18.95 -33.78 -0.18
C GLN A 103 19.86 -34.93 0.27
N ASN A 104 20.49 -34.84 1.45
CA ASN A 104 21.26 -35.94 2.03
C ASN A 104 20.35 -37.03 2.61
N LEU A 105 19.24 -36.65 3.24
CA LEU A 105 18.23 -37.57 3.79
C LEU A 105 17.33 -38.23 2.72
N LYS A 106 17.26 -37.64 1.52
CA LYS A 106 16.48 -38.16 0.38
C LYS A 106 17.19 -39.28 -0.40
N LYS A 107 18.47 -39.56 -0.11
CA LYS A 107 19.26 -40.63 -0.71
C LYS A 107 19.06 -41.97 0.00
#